data_AF-A0A848Y804-F1
#
_entry.id   AF-A0A848Y804-F1
#
_cell.length_a   1.000
_cell.length_b   1.000
_cell.length_c   1.000
_cell.angle_alpha   90.00
_cell.angle_beta   90.00
_cell.angle_gamma   90.00
#
_symmetry.space_group_name_H-M   'P 1'
#
loop_
_entity.id
_entity.type
_entity.pdbx_description
1 polymer ?
#
loop_
_entity_poly.entity_id
_entity_poly.type
_entity_poly.pdbx_seq_one_letter_code
_entity_poly.pdbx_strand_id
1 'polypeptide(L)'
;MPKNKPTAKTPETLRSARWFAPDDLRSFGHRSRAMQMGYSRQDWDGKPIIAILNTWSEINPCHAHFRLRAEDVKKGIYQAGGFPIELPALSLSENFVKPTTMLYRNMLAMEAEELIRSHPVDGAVLMGGCDKTTPGLVMGAVSAGLPFIFLPAGPMLRGNWAGHTLGSGSDAWKFWDERRAGTISDDEWTGVEGGIARSYGHCMT
;
A
#
# COMPACT_ATOMS: atom_id res chain seq x y z
N MET A 1 -5.80 8.81 -35.22
CA MET A 1 -4.35 8.48 -35.15
C MET A 1 -4.22 7.06 -34.58
N PRO A 2 -3.54 6.13 -35.26
CA PRO A 2 -3.28 4.82 -34.69
C PRO A 2 -2.39 5.00 -33.47
N LYS A 3 -2.88 4.63 -32.28
CA LYS A 3 -2.05 4.59 -31.08
C LYS A 3 -1.00 3.50 -31.30
N ASN A 4 0.25 3.88 -31.50
CA ASN A 4 1.37 2.94 -31.52
C ASN A 4 1.29 2.11 -30.23
N LYS A 5 1.04 0.79 -30.34
CA LYS A 5 1.14 -0.08 -29.17
C LYS A 5 2.57 0.06 -28.65
N PRO A 6 2.78 0.42 -27.36
CA PRO A 6 4.12 0.45 -26.82
C PRO A 6 4.75 -0.93 -27.00
N THR A 7 5.88 -0.99 -27.70
CA THR A 7 6.67 -2.20 -27.85
C THR A 7 7.10 -2.67 -26.47
N ALA A 8 6.93 -3.96 -26.19
CA ALA A 8 7.39 -4.56 -24.94
C ALA A 8 8.89 -4.27 -24.76
N LYS A 9 9.27 -3.77 -23.58
CA LYS A 9 10.67 -3.51 -23.25
C LYS A 9 11.43 -4.83 -23.15
N THR A 10 12.66 -4.86 -23.65
CA THR A 10 13.60 -5.96 -23.38
C THR A 10 14.28 -5.73 -22.04
N PRO A 11 14.84 -6.77 -21.39
CA PRO A 11 15.50 -6.62 -20.09
C PRO A 11 16.58 -5.54 -20.04
N GLU A 12 17.33 -5.34 -21.12
CA GLU A 12 18.40 -4.35 -21.23
C GLU A 12 17.86 -2.91 -21.30
N THR A 13 16.60 -2.76 -21.73
CA THR A 13 15.92 -1.45 -21.84
C THR A 13 15.06 -1.13 -20.61
N LEU A 14 14.97 -2.05 -19.65
CA LEU A 14 14.39 -1.79 -18.34
C LEU A 14 15.31 -0.84 -17.56
N ARG A 15 14.74 -0.05 -16.65
CA ARG A 15 15.53 0.93 -15.89
C ARG A 15 16.40 0.26 -14.84
N SER A 16 15.96 -0.87 -14.30
CA SER A 16 16.74 -1.72 -13.38
C SER A 16 18.07 -2.16 -13.99
N ALA A 17 18.16 -2.30 -15.32
CA ALA A 17 19.40 -2.61 -16.02
C ALA A 17 20.51 -1.59 -15.71
N ARG A 18 20.19 -0.33 -15.43
CA ARG A 18 21.18 0.70 -15.06
C ARG A 18 21.93 0.40 -13.76
N TRP A 19 21.35 -0.43 -12.88
CA TRP A 19 22.00 -0.88 -11.64
C TRP A 19 22.73 -2.21 -11.81
N PHE A 20 22.20 -3.11 -12.66
CA PHE A 20 22.65 -4.50 -12.66
C PHE A 20 23.43 -4.91 -13.91
N ALA A 21 23.20 -4.28 -15.06
CA ALA A 21 23.75 -4.71 -16.35
C ALA A 21 25.20 -4.27 -16.60
N PRO A 22 25.64 -3.04 -16.28
CA PRO A 22 27.01 -2.62 -16.57
C PRO A 22 28.05 -3.55 -15.92
N ASP A 23 29.15 -3.78 -16.62
CA ASP A 23 30.28 -4.53 -16.07
C ASP A 23 31.28 -3.55 -15.43
N ASP A 24 30.88 -3.00 -14.29
CA ASP A 24 31.69 -2.06 -13.52
C ASP A 24 31.62 -2.34 -12.01
N LEU A 25 32.46 -1.62 -11.25
CA LEU A 25 32.54 -1.76 -9.79
C LEU A 25 31.22 -1.42 -9.09
N ARG A 26 30.43 -0.48 -9.62
CA ARG A 26 29.17 -0.05 -9.00
C ARG A 26 28.10 -1.13 -9.14
N SER A 27 27.94 -1.64 -10.34
CA SER A 27 27.00 -2.70 -10.67
C SER A 27 27.42 -4.02 -10.03
N PHE A 28 28.72 -4.31 -9.94
CA PHE A 28 29.23 -5.40 -9.09
C PHE A 28 28.71 -5.29 -7.65
N GLY A 29 28.81 -4.09 -7.06
CA GLY A 29 28.29 -3.82 -5.72
C GLY A 29 26.78 -4.09 -5.62
N HIS A 30 25.98 -3.60 -6.57
CA HIS A 30 24.54 -3.86 -6.60
C HIS A 30 24.21 -5.35 -6.71
N ARG A 31 24.87 -6.09 -7.62
CA ARG A 31 24.69 -7.54 -7.78
C ARG A 31 25.10 -8.32 -6.53
N SER A 32 26.23 -7.98 -5.92
CA SER A 32 26.72 -8.62 -4.70
C SER A 32 25.76 -8.40 -3.51
N ARG A 33 25.24 -7.18 -3.36
CA ARG A 33 24.24 -6.86 -2.31
C ARG A 33 22.89 -7.52 -2.59
N ALA A 34 22.49 -7.67 -3.85
CA ALA A 34 21.30 -8.44 -4.20
C ALA A 34 21.44 -9.91 -3.77
N MET A 35 22.62 -10.51 -3.98
CA MET A 35 22.90 -11.89 -3.53
C MET A 35 22.96 -12.02 -2.00
N GLN A 36 23.42 -10.98 -1.30
CA GLN A 36 23.40 -10.94 0.17
C GLN A 36 21.99 -11.11 0.75
N MET A 37 20.94 -10.72 0.01
CA MET A 37 19.54 -10.91 0.43
C MET A 37 19.08 -12.39 0.35
N GLY A 38 19.94 -13.31 -0.09
CA GLY A 38 19.64 -14.74 -0.21
C GLY A 38 19.20 -15.19 -1.60
N TYR A 39 19.30 -14.32 -2.61
CA TYR A 39 18.91 -14.63 -3.99
C TYR A 39 20.11 -15.01 -4.87
N SER A 40 19.93 -16.01 -5.72
CA SER A 40 20.87 -16.30 -6.80
C SER A 40 20.71 -15.31 -7.95
N ARG A 41 21.68 -15.27 -8.87
CA ARG A 41 21.58 -14.41 -10.06
C ARG A 41 20.35 -14.73 -10.92
N GLN A 42 19.98 -16.02 -11.01
CA GLN A 42 18.84 -16.48 -11.81
C GLN A 42 17.48 -15.99 -11.28
N ASP A 43 17.43 -15.53 -10.02
CA ASP A 43 16.20 -15.06 -9.41
C ASP A 43 15.78 -13.68 -9.90
N TRP A 44 16.72 -12.83 -10.30
CA TRP A 44 16.47 -11.42 -10.66
C TRP A 44 17.09 -10.95 -11.99
N ASP A 45 18.16 -11.58 -12.48
CA ASP A 45 18.85 -11.14 -13.70
C ASP A 45 17.93 -11.28 -14.91
N GLY A 46 17.81 -10.19 -15.69
CA GLY A 46 16.94 -10.14 -16.87
C GLY A 46 15.43 -10.08 -16.58
N LYS A 47 15.00 -9.97 -15.31
CA LYS A 47 13.58 -9.92 -14.93
C LYS A 47 13.14 -8.49 -14.57
N PRO A 48 11.87 -8.11 -14.84
CA PRO A 48 11.33 -6.85 -14.32
C PRO A 48 11.30 -6.85 -12.80
N ILE A 49 11.87 -5.82 -12.18
CA ILE A 49 11.84 -5.65 -10.73
C ILE A 49 10.60 -4.86 -10.35
N ILE A 50 9.70 -5.45 -9.56
CA ILE A 50 8.42 -4.83 -9.22
C ILE A 50 8.43 -4.39 -7.75
N ALA A 51 8.31 -3.09 -7.53
CA ALA A 51 8.15 -2.55 -6.19
C ALA A 51 6.76 -2.91 -5.64
N ILE A 52 6.67 -3.25 -4.36
CA ILE A 52 5.40 -3.33 -3.63
C ILE A 52 5.48 -2.25 -2.55
N LEU A 53 4.85 -1.10 -2.79
CA LEU A 53 4.79 -0.03 -1.82
C LEU A 53 3.72 -0.37 -0.79
N ASN A 54 4.16 -0.75 0.41
CA ASN A 54 3.31 -1.25 1.48
C ASN A 54 3.13 -0.19 2.58
N THR A 55 1.90 0.28 2.78
CA THR A 55 1.54 1.25 3.83
C THR A 55 1.03 0.57 5.12
N TRP A 56 1.47 -0.66 5.37
CA TRP A 56 1.22 -1.39 6.61
C TRP A 56 1.92 -0.73 7.81
N SER A 57 1.24 -0.74 8.95
CA SER A 57 1.84 -0.53 10.27
C SER A 57 0.94 -1.14 11.33
N GLU A 58 1.46 -1.57 12.47
CA GLU A 58 0.66 -2.13 13.56
C GLU A 58 -0.42 -1.17 14.09
N ILE A 59 -0.19 0.14 14.02
CA ILE A 59 -1.15 1.19 14.43
C ILE A 59 -2.20 1.54 13.36
N ASN A 60 -2.12 0.93 12.16
CA ASN A 60 -3.05 1.21 11.07
C ASN A 60 -4.01 0.03 10.87
N PRO A 61 -5.17 0.01 11.55
CA PRO A 61 -6.11 -1.10 11.48
C PRO A 61 -6.67 -1.29 10.07
N CYS A 62 -6.75 -0.22 9.27
CA CYS A 62 -7.24 -0.30 7.91
C CYS A 62 -6.35 -1.15 7.00
N HIS A 63 -5.06 -1.24 7.33
CA HIS A 63 -4.05 -1.94 6.56
C HIS A 63 -3.44 -3.12 7.30
N ALA A 64 -3.96 -3.53 8.46
CA ALA A 64 -3.35 -4.55 9.31
C ALA A 64 -3.05 -5.88 8.58
N HIS A 65 -3.89 -6.24 7.60
CA HIS A 65 -3.76 -7.44 6.77
C HIS A 65 -2.73 -7.33 5.63
N PHE A 66 -2.12 -6.16 5.41
CA PHE A 66 -1.23 -5.93 4.27
C PHE A 66 0.05 -6.74 4.30
N ARG A 67 0.59 -7.12 5.46
CA ARG A 67 1.72 -8.07 5.52
C ARG A 67 1.41 -9.38 4.79
N LEU A 68 0.21 -9.92 5.00
CA LEU A 68 -0.22 -11.15 4.33
C LEU A 68 -0.49 -10.92 2.84
N ARG A 69 -1.13 -9.79 2.51
CA ARG A 69 -1.43 -9.46 1.11
C ARG A 69 -0.19 -9.16 0.28
N ALA A 70 0.85 -8.58 0.87
CA ALA A 70 2.13 -8.36 0.19
C ALA A 70 2.77 -9.69 -0.24
N GLU A 71 2.68 -10.73 0.59
CA GLU A 71 3.15 -12.08 0.22
C GLU A 71 2.35 -12.68 -0.95
N ASP A 72 1.03 -12.45 -1.00
CA ASP A 72 0.20 -12.88 -2.12
C ASP A 72 0.56 -12.14 -3.42
N VAL A 73 0.85 -10.84 -3.34
CA VAL A 73 1.34 -10.04 -4.48
C VAL A 73 2.71 -10.53 -4.95
N LYS A 74 3.65 -10.82 -4.03
CA LYS A 74 4.97 -11.37 -4.35
C LYS A 74 4.84 -12.67 -5.15
N LYS A 75 3.98 -13.60 -4.71
CA LYS A 75 3.71 -14.87 -5.43
C LYS A 75 3.22 -14.61 -6.85
N GLY A 76 2.30 -13.68 -7.04
CA GLY A 76 1.81 -13.30 -8.38
C GLY A 76 2.90 -12.74 -9.29
N ILE A 77 3.77 -11.88 -8.75
CA ILE A 77 4.91 -11.32 -9.50
C ILE A 77 5.90 -12.44 -9.89
N TYR A 78 6.24 -13.33 -8.97
CA TYR A 78 7.09 -14.49 -9.27
C TYR A 78 6.49 -15.39 -10.35
N GLN A 79 5.19 -15.71 -10.26
CA GLN A 79 4.48 -16.52 -11.27
C GLN A 79 4.47 -15.87 -12.66
N ALA A 80 4.48 -14.53 -12.72
CA ALA A 80 4.58 -13.77 -13.97
C ALA A 80 6.03 -13.60 -14.47
N GLY A 81 7.03 -14.16 -13.79
CA GLY A 81 8.44 -14.06 -14.17
C GLY A 81 9.12 -12.75 -13.77
N GLY A 82 8.53 -11.97 -12.87
CA GLY A 82 9.15 -10.77 -12.28
C GLY A 82 9.89 -11.07 -10.98
N PHE A 83 10.57 -10.05 -10.46
CA PHE A 83 11.26 -10.08 -9.17
C PHE A 83 10.66 -9.04 -8.22
N PRO A 84 9.91 -9.43 -7.18
CA PRO A 84 9.25 -8.49 -6.29
C PRO A 84 10.20 -7.96 -5.19
N ILE A 85 10.11 -6.66 -4.90
CA ILE A 85 10.76 -6.05 -3.74
C ILE A 85 9.70 -5.26 -2.98
N GLU A 86 9.48 -5.61 -1.73
CA GLU A 86 8.61 -4.84 -0.84
C GLU A 86 9.36 -3.64 -0.27
N LEU A 87 8.77 -2.46 -0.41
CA LEU A 87 9.29 -1.19 0.09
C LEU A 87 8.24 -0.62 1.06
N PRO A 88 8.53 -0.53 2.36
CA PRO A 88 7.65 0.15 3.30
C PRO A 88 7.48 1.62 2.91
N ALA A 89 6.26 2.14 3.04
CA ALA A 89 5.93 3.55 2.85
C ALA A 89 5.18 4.08 4.06
N LEU A 90 5.14 5.41 4.24
CA LEU A 90 4.50 6.09 5.36
C LEU A 90 3.04 5.64 5.51
N SER A 91 2.76 5.03 6.66
CA SER A 91 1.41 4.64 7.04
C SER A 91 0.66 5.85 7.61
N LEU A 92 -0.49 6.16 7.01
CA LEU A 92 -1.36 7.27 7.42
C LEU A 92 -2.66 6.73 8.00
N SER A 93 -2.61 6.31 9.27
CA SER A 93 -3.79 5.87 10.02
C SER A 93 -4.63 7.08 10.44
N GLU A 94 -5.75 7.35 9.75
CA GLU A 94 -6.62 8.52 10.00
C GLU A 94 -7.05 8.64 11.46
N ASN A 95 -7.27 7.50 12.12
CA ASN A 95 -7.76 7.45 13.50
C ASN A 95 -6.70 7.86 14.54
N PHE A 96 -5.41 7.70 14.24
CA PHE A 96 -4.33 7.82 15.23
C PHE A 96 -3.30 8.91 14.91
N VAL A 97 -3.19 9.36 13.67
CA VAL A 97 -2.23 10.42 13.28
C VAL A 97 -2.82 11.79 13.58
N LYS A 98 -2.07 12.60 14.34
CA LYS A 98 -2.40 14.01 14.67
C LYS A 98 -1.42 14.98 13.97
N PRO A 99 -1.84 16.22 13.68
CA PRO A 99 -3.17 16.78 13.92
C PRO A 99 -4.23 16.29 12.93
N THR A 100 -3.83 15.88 11.73
CA THR A 100 -4.65 15.18 10.72
C THR A 100 -3.72 14.54 9.70
N THR A 101 -4.10 13.38 9.14
CA THR A 101 -3.31 12.74 8.07
C THR A 101 -3.24 13.57 6.79
N MET A 102 -4.17 14.51 6.58
CA MET A 102 -4.17 15.36 5.38
C MET A 102 -2.86 16.13 5.20
N LEU A 103 -2.27 16.61 6.30
CA LEU A 103 -0.97 17.31 6.27
C LEU A 103 0.16 16.40 5.77
N TYR A 104 0.07 15.10 6.03
CA TYR A 104 1.10 14.12 5.71
C TYR A 104 0.86 13.39 4.39
N ARG A 105 -0.29 13.60 3.72
CA ARG A 105 -0.56 13.06 2.38
C ARG A 105 0.53 13.42 1.38
N ASN A 106 0.98 14.69 1.38
CA ASN A 106 2.03 15.15 0.46
C ASN A 106 3.39 14.55 0.81
N MET A 107 3.64 14.27 2.10
CA MET A 107 4.85 13.58 2.54
C MET A 107 4.88 12.15 2.01
N LEU A 108 3.77 11.42 2.13
CA LEU A 108 3.63 10.09 1.52
C LEU A 108 3.77 10.15 -0.01
N ALA A 109 3.26 11.19 -0.68
CA ALA A 109 3.43 11.33 -2.12
C ALA A 109 4.90 11.52 -2.52
N MET A 110 5.64 12.38 -1.84
CA MET A 110 7.08 12.57 -2.07
C MET A 110 7.86 11.29 -1.78
N GLU A 111 7.54 10.60 -0.69
CA GLU A 111 8.19 9.33 -0.36
C GLU A 111 7.88 8.25 -1.41
N ALA A 112 6.63 8.10 -1.84
CA ALA A 112 6.24 7.14 -2.87
C ALA A 112 6.95 7.42 -4.20
N GLU A 113 7.08 8.69 -4.59
CA GLU A 113 7.87 9.11 -5.75
C GLU A 113 9.33 8.66 -5.63
N GLU A 114 9.97 8.96 -4.49
CA GLU A 114 11.38 8.66 -4.28
C GLU A 114 11.66 7.17 -4.10
N LEU A 115 10.76 6.41 -3.45
CA LEU A 115 10.86 4.95 -3.37
C LEU A 115 10.89 4.34 -4.76
N ILE A 116 10.07 4.84 -5.70
CA ILE A 116 10.04 4.34 -7.07
C ILE A 116 11.23 4.86 -7.90
N ARG A 117 11.58 6.15 -7.75
CA ARG A 117 12.62 6.82 -8.55
C ARG A 117 14.03 6.36 -8.19
N SER A 118 14.32 6.15 -6.91
CA SER A 118 15.68 5.92 -6.40
C SER A 118 16.10 4.45 -6.34
N HIS A 119 15.15 3.51 -6.34
CA HIS A 119 15.42 2.06 -6.34
C HIS A 119 15.46 1.50 -7.76
N PRO A 120 16.07 0.33 -8.01
CA PRO A 120 16.12 -0.30 -9.33
C PRO A 120 14.81 -1.02 -9.70
N VAL A 121 13.66 -0.37 -9.59
CA VAL A 121 12.33 -0.94 -9.88
C VAL A 121 11.82 -0.53 -11.27
N ASP A 122 11.15 -1.42 -11.99
CA ASP A 122 10.63 -1.19 -13.35
C ASP A 122 9.12 -0.92 -13.39
N GLY A 123 8.44 -1.20 -12.28
CA GLY A 123 7.05 -0.88 -12.04
C GLY A 123 6.70 -1.03 -10.55
N ALA A 124 5.47 -0.69 -10.18
CA ALA A 124 5.04 -0.69 -8.79
C ALA A 124 3.62 -1.23 -8.58
N VAL A 125 3.41 -1.97 -7.50
CA VAL A 125 2.11 -2.23 -6.89
C VAL A 125 1.97 -1.29 -5.70
N LEU A 126 0.90 -0.51 -5.67
CA LEU A 126 0.62 0.48 -4.63
C LEU A 126 -0.44 -0.09 -3.70
N MET A 127 -0.06 -0.45 -2.47
CA MET A 127 -0.99 -0.98 -1.48
C MET A 127 -1.45 0.13 -0.55
N GLY A 128 -2.72 0.54 -0.69
CA GLY A 128 -3.35 1.59 0.11
C GLY A 128 -4.84 1.37 0.29
N GLY A 129 -5.49 2.24 1.05
CA GLY A 129 -6.93 2.15 1.31
C GLY A 129 -7.44 3.13 2.36
N CYS A 130 -6.72 3.29 3.48
CA CYS A 130 -7.01 4.33 4.47
C CYS A 130 -6.94 5.71 3.80
N ASP A 131 -7.90 6.58 4.10
CA ASP A 131 -8.26 7.80 3.39
C ASP A 131 -7.15 8.45 2.54
N LYS A 132 -6.04 8.90 3.17
CA LYS A 132 -4.98 9.65 2.47
C LYS A 132 -3.93 8.79 1.75
N THR A 133 -3.90 7.49 1.97
CA THR A 133 -2.88 6.61 1.36
C THR A 133 -3.10 6.40 -0.12
N THR A 134 -4.36 6.26 -0.57
CA THR A 134 -4.71 6.14 -2.00
C THR A 134 -4.20 7.35 -2.81
N PRO A 135 -4.60 8.61 -2.51
CA PRO A 135 -4.09 9.74 -3.27
C PRO A 135 -2.58 9.95 -3.07
N GLY A 136 -2.03 9.75 -1.88
CA GLY A 136 -0.59 9.90 -1.63
C GLY A 136 0.25 9.00 -2.53
N LEU A 137 -0.03 7.69 -2.52
CA LEU A 137 0.68 6.72 -3.35
C LEU A 137 0.52 6.98 -4.86
N VAL A 138 -0.71 7.27 -5.31
CA VAL A 138 -0.98 7.50 -6.73
C VAL A 138 -0.31 8.78 -7.22
N MET A 139 -0.32 9.86 -6.44
CA MET A 139 0.39 11.09 -6.78
C MET A 139 1.88 10.83 -6.98
N GLY A 140 2.54 10.15 -6.03
CA GLY A 140 3.96 9.84 -6.13
C GLY A 140 4.31 8.92 -7.31
N ALA A 141 3.49 7.90 -7.55
CA ALA A 141 3.69 6.98 -8.67
C ALA A 141 3.50 7.64 -10.04
N VAL A 142 2.52 8.54 -10.17
CA VAL A 142 2.34 9.36 -11.38
C VAL A 142 3.55 10.26 -11.62
N SER A 143 4.06 10.94 -10.58
CA SER A 143 5.27 11.78 -10.69
C SER A 143 6.53 10.99 -11.05
N ALA A 144 6.65 9.76 -10.55
CA ALA A 144 7.77 8.87 -10.88
C ALA A 144 7.73 8.36 -12.34
N GLY A 145 6.53 8.27 -12.94
CA GLY A 145 6.36 8.00 -14.37
C GLY A 145 6.65 6.55 -14.79
N LEU A 146 6.56 5.58 -13.88
CA LEU A 146 6.68 4.15 -14.19
C LEU A 146 5.31 3.46 -14.25
N PRO A 147 5.19 2.29 -14.93
CA PRO A 147 3.98 1.47 -14.84
C PRO A 147 3.64 1.14 -13.38
N PHE A 148 2.39 1.36 -12.99
CA PHE A 148 1.92 0.99 -11.66
C PHE A 148 0.48 0.45 -11.68
N ILE A 149 0.13 -0.28 -10.63
CA ILE A 149 -1.24 -0.72 -10.34
C ILE A 149 -1.56 -0.47 -8.87
N PHE A 150 -2.78 -0.04 -8.59
CA PHE A 150 -3.26 0.17 -7.22
C PHE A 150 -4.00 -1.07 -6.72
N LEU A 151 -3.62 -1.55 -5.53
CA LEU A 151 -4.28 -2.64 -4.82
C LEU A 151 -5.02 -2.07 -3.60
N PRO A 152 -6.36 -1.91 -3.67
CA PRO A 152 -7.13 -1.39 -2.54
C PRO A 152 -7.14 -2.35 -1.36
N ALA A 153 -7.16 -1.80 -0.15
CA ALA A 153 -7.24 -2.60 1.07
C ALA A 153 -8.55 -3.38 1.21
N GLY A 154 -9.63 -2.79 0.69
CA GLY A 154 -10.99 -3.27 0.88
C GLY A 154 -11.62 -2.73 2.17
N PRO A 155 -12.96 -2.58 2.18
CA PRO A 155 -13.68 -2.13 3.36
C PRO A 155 -13.74 -3.23 4.42
N MET A 156 -13.97 -2.83 5.66
CA MET A 156 -14.38 -3.75 6.72
C MET A 156 -15.71 -4.43 6.37
N LEU A 157 -15.98 -5.56 7.01
CA LEU A 157 -17.30 -6.15 7.09
C LEU A 157 -18.25 -5.19 7.81
N ARG A 158 -19.53 -5.27 7.46
CA ARG A 158 -20.61 -4.54 8.11
C ARG A 158 -20.55 -4.67 9.64
N GLY A 159 -20.68 -3.55 10.35
CA GLY A 159 -20.77 -3.49 11.80
C GLY A 159 -22.11 -3.99 12.31
N ASN A 160 -22.15 -4.50 13.54
CA ASN A 160 -23.39 -4.96 14.15
C ASN A 160 -23.39 -4.73 15.65
N TRP A 161 -24.52 -4.25 16.17
CA TRP A 161 -24.77 -4.14 17.59
C TRP A 161 -26.26 -4.36 17.86
N ALA A 162 -26.60 -5.23 18.80
CA ALA A 162 -27.97 -5.54 19.21
C ALA A 162 -28.94 -5.87 18.04
N GLY A 163 -28.44 -6.55 16.99
CA GLY A 163 -29.23 -6.87 15.80
C GLY A 163 -29.35 -5.72 14.79
N HIS A 164 -28.85 -4.53 15.12
CA HIS A 164 -28.78 -3.39 14.22
C HIS A 164 -27.49 -3.40 13.40
N THR A 165 -27.61 -3.00 12.14
CA THR A 165 -26.46 -2.76 11.26
C THR A 165 -25.82 -1.41 11.62
N LEU A 166 -24.49 -1.37 11.65
CA LEU A 166 -23.70 -0.15 11.86
C LEU A 166 -22.78 0.14 10.67
N GLY A 167 -22.68 1.42 10.31
CA GLY A 167 -21.74 1.99 9.36
C GLY A 167 -20.63 2.81 10.05
N SER A 168 -19.39 2.65 9.60
CA SER A 168 -18.23 3.36 10.14
C SER A 168 -18.32 4.87 9.89
N GLY A 169 -18.09 5.66 10.93
CA GLY A 169 -18.17 7.12 10.88
C GLY A 169 -19.61 7.62 11.00
N SER A 170 -20.50 7.25 10.07
CA SER A 170 -21.89 7.73 10.06
C SER A 170 -22.65 7.40 11.34
N ASP A 171 -22.66 6.13 11.77
CA ASP A 171 -23.35 5.74 13.00
C ASP A 171 -22.58 6.18 14.26
N ALA A 172 -21.27 6.38 14.17
CA ALA A 172 -20.52 6.93 15.30
C ALA A 172 -21.02 8.34 15.67
N TRP A 173 -21.27 9.20 14.68
CA TRP A 173 -21.88 10.52 14.91
C TRP A 173 -23.29 10.42 15.48
N LYS A 174 -24.13 9.54 14.90
CA LYS A 174 -25.51 9.32 15.34
C LYS A 174 -25.56 8.87 16.81
N PHE A 175 -24.86 7.82 17.18
CA PHE A 175 -24.88 7.30 18.54
C PHE A 175 -24.15 8.21 19.54
N TRP A 176 -23.21 9.04 19.08
CA TRP A 176 -22.65 10.09 19.90
C TRP A 176 -23.68 11.15 20.30
N ASP A 177 -24.56 11.54 19.38
CA ASP A 177 -25.64 12.49 19.68
C ASP A 177 -26.68 11.86 20.64
N GLU A 178 -27.03 10.59 20.46
CA GLU A 178 -27.88 9.84 21.41
C GLU A 178 -27.22 9.76 22.81
N ARG A 179 -25.90 9.50 22.88
CA ARG A 179 -25.16 9.49 24.16
C ARG A 179 -25.26 10.83 24.87
N ARG A 180 -25.08 11.93 24.12
CA ARG A 180 -25.19 13.29 24.67
C ARG A 180 -26.61 13.64 25.10
N ALA A 181 -27.61 13.08 24.44
CA ALA A 181 -29.02 13.21 24.80
C ALA A 181 -29.40 12.36 26.03
N GLY A 182 -28.52 11.44 26.47
CA GLY A 182 -28.78 10.52 27.59
C GLY A 182 -29.72 9.38 27.22
N THR A 183 -29.88 9.08 25.93
CA THR A 183 -30.78 8.03 25.42
C THR A 183 -30.10 6.68 25.25
N ILE A 184 -28.77 6.61 25.38
CA ILE A 184 -28.01 5.36 25.49
C ILE A 184 -27.17 5.34 26.75
N SER A 185 -27.13 4.18 27.40
CA SER A 185 -26.29 3.89 28.57
C SER A 185 -24.82 3.68 28.20
N ASP A 186 -23.96 3.63 29.22
CA ASP A 186 -22.53 3.34 29.04
C ASP A 186 -22.27 1.93 28.49
N ASP A 187 -23.07 0.94 28.90
CA ASP A 187 -22.98 -0.42 28.41
C ASP A 187 -23.38 -0.50 26.92
N GLU A 188 -24.46 0.19 26.54
CA GLU A 188 -24.90 0.27 25.14
C GLU A 188 -23.85 0.95 24.27
N TRP A 189 -23.26 2.05 24.74
CA TRP A 189 -22.17 2.73 24.04
C TRP A 189 -20.95 1.83 23.83
N THR A 190 -20.52 1.12 24.87
CA THR A 190 -19.42 0.15 24.77
C THR A 190 -19.74 -0.96 23.77
N GLY A 191 -21.01 -1.39 23.71
CA GLY A 191 -21.49 -2.32 22.70
C GLY A 191 -21.40 -1.78 21.27
N VAL A 192 -21.72 -0.49 21.05
CA VAL A 192 -21.54 0.18 19.76
C VAL A 192 -20.06 0.23 19.38
N GLU A 193 -19.18 0.62 20.30
CA GLU A 193 -17.73 0.68 20.08
C GLU A 193 -17.15 -0.69 19.67
N GLY A 194 -17.54 -1.76 20.37
CA GLY A 194 -17.10 -3.12 20.03
C GLY A 194 -17.74 -3.69 18.75
N GLY A 195 -18.91 -3.19 18.36
CA GLY A 195 -19.69 -3.70 17.22
C GLY A 195 -19.40 -3.02 15.89
N ILE A 196 -18.88 -1.78 15.90
CA ILE A 196 -18.77 -0.95 14.70
C ILE A 196 -17.62 -1.38 13.78
N ALA A 197 -16.43 -1.68 14.30
CA ALA A 197 -15.23 -2.01 13.52
C ALA A 197 -14.75 -3.44 13.82
N ARG A 198 -15.30 -4.41 13.07
CA ARG A 198 -15.27 -5.85 13.42
C ARG A 198 -14.55 -6.77 12.42
N SER A 199 -13.75 -6.19 11.53
CA SER A 199 -12.79 -6.91 10.69
C SER A 199 -11.66 -5.97 10.26
N TYR A 200 -10.60 -6.48 9.64
CA TYR A 200 -9.64 -5.63 8.93
C TYR A 200 -10.30 -4.92 7.74
N GLY A 201 -9.77 -3.75 7.37
CA GLY A 201 -10.24 -2.95 6.24
C GLY A 201 -10.46 -1.48 6.58
N HIS A 202 -10.65 -0.64 5.57
CA HIS A 202 -11.03 0.76 5.77
C HIS A 202 -12.53 0.91 6.09
N CYS A 203 -12.98 2.14 6.37
CA CYS A 203 -14.38 2.41 6.69
C CYS A 203 -15.35 1.76 5.69
N MET A 204 -16.38 1.12 6.24
CA MET A 204 -17.55 0.60 5.53
C MET A 204 -18.76 1.44 5.94
N THR A 205 -19.18 2.32 5.05
CA THR A 205 -20.41 3.13 5.20
C THR A 205 -21.55 2.45 4.49
#